data_AF-A0A2I1H4Q2-F1
#
_entry.id   AF-A0A2I1H4Q2-F1
#
_cell.length_a   1.000
_cell.length_b   1.000
_cell.length_c   1.000
_cell.angle_alpha   90.00
_cell.angle_beta   90.00
_cell.angle_gamma   90.00
#
_symmetry.space_group_name_H-M   'P 1'
#
loop_
_entity.id
_entity.type
_entity.pdbx_description
1 polymer ?
#
loop_
_entity_poly.entity_id
_entity_poly.type
_entity_poly.pdbx_seq_one_letter_code
_entity_poly.pdbx_strand_id
1 'polypeptide(L)'
;MGGGKKEKRSQAKDAKAKDPSWNFYYCPYILRTGEVCNRRCYDPKGCKVHRNSRQVPCKESGCDEMTRSRYDYCDTHAKKHRSREHYHQKKQAKIASAEIPIGNLEHTSHIYHTFIILYPI
;
A
#
# COMPACT_ATOMS: atom_id res chain seq x y z
N MET A 1 34.05 61.54 -30.15
CA MET A 1 34.16 61.37 -28.68
C MET A 1 32.74 61.48 -28.12
N GLY A 2 32.02 60.45 -27.68
CA GLY A 2 32.41 59.21 -27.01
C GLY A 2 31.90 59.28 -25.56
N GLY A 3 30.68 58.82 -25.29
CA GLY A 3 30.07 58.90 -23.95
C GLY A 3 28.85 57.99 -23.80
N GLY A 4 29.08 56.67 -23.90
CA GLY A 4 28.06 55.64 -23.82
C GLY A 4 27.48 55.48 -22.41
N LYS A 5 26.14 55.38 -22.34
CA LYS A 5 25.38 54.97 -21.17
C LYS A 5 25.81 53.56 -20.76
N LYS A 6 26.32 53.39 -19.53
CA LYS A 6 26.63 52.07 -18.96
C LYS A 6 25.33 51.39 -18.54
N GLU A 7 24.88 50.47 -19.38
CA GLU A 7 23.78 49.56 -19.17
C GLU A 7 24.05 48.65 -17.96
N LYS A 8 23.08 48.58 -17.04
CA LYS A 8 23.04 47.57 -15.99
C LYS A 8 22.71 46.23 -16.63
N ARG A 9 23.62 45.25 -16.55
CA ARG A 9 23.24 43.85 -16.70
C ARG A 9 24.05 42.99 -15.75
N SER A 10 23.39 42.65 -14.65
CA SER A 10 23.78 41.62 -13.69
C SER A 10 24.15 40.33 -14.42
N GLN A 11 25.40 39.89 -14.25
CA GLN A 11 25.86 38.58 -14.72
C GLN A 11 25.24 37.49 -13.83
N ALA A 12 24.06 37.02 -14.21
CA ALA A 12 23.54 35.74 -13.78
C ALA A 12 24.29 34.67 -14.58
N LYS A 13 25.27 34.04 -13.94
CA LYS A 13 26.06 32.95 -14.50
C LYS A 13 25.15 31.74 -14.73
N ASP A 14 25.00 31.39 -16.00
CA ASP A 14 24.73 30.05 -16.52
C ASP A 14 23.59 29.28 -15.85
N ALA A 15 22.37 29.79 -16.02
CA ALA A 15 21.20 28.93 -16.07
C ALA A 15 21.31 28.05 -17.33
N LYS A 16 22.05 26.94 -17.22
CA LYS A 16 21.92 25.80 -18.14
C LYS A 16 20.44 25.44 -18.15
N ALA A 17 19.75 25.80 -19.23
CA ALA A 17 18.39 25.38 -19.49
C ALA A 17 18.39 23.85 -19.43
N LYS A 18 17.93 23.29 -18.31
CA LYS A 18 17.62 21.87 -18.21
C LYS A 18 16.46 21.68 -19.17
N ASP A 19 16.63 20.77 -20.12
CA ASP A 19 15.54 20.20 -20.91
C ASP A 19 14.31 20.04 -19.99
N PRO A 20 13.09 20.44 -20.39
CA PRO A 20 11.88 20.11 -19.66
C PRO A 20 11.57 18.62 -19.86
N SER A 21 12.55 17.75 -19.59
CA SER A 21 12.27 16.41 -19.14
C SER A 21 11.54 16.60 -17.81
N TRP A 22 10.22 16.60 -17.89
CA TRP A 22 9.36 16.53 -16.73
C TRP A 22 9.79 15.30 -15.96
N ASN A 23 10.65 15.48 -14.96
CA ASN A 23 11.12 14.37 -14.15
C ASN A 23 9.91 13.81 -13.41
N PHE A 24 9.38 12.72 -13.95
CA PHE A 24 8.33 11.97 -13.31
C PHE A 24 8.98 11.17 -12.19
N TYR A 25 8.52 11.41 -10.96
CA TYR A 25 8.84 10.60 -9.81
C TYR A 25 7.78 9.53 -9.63
N TYR A 26 8.17 8.45 -8.95
CA TYR A 26 7.23 7.44 -8.50
C TYR A 26 6.90 7.68 -7.03
N CYS A 27 5.61 7.64 -6.69
CA CYS A 27 5.17 7.91 -5.33
C CYS A 27 5.69 6.82 -4.36
N PRO A 28 6.53 7.18 -3.37
CA PRO A 28 7.14 6.22 -2.44
C PRO A 28 6.18 5.80 -1.30
N TYR A 29 4.92 6.23 -1.34
CA TYR A 29 3.97 6.00 -0.25
C TYR A 29 3.59 4.53 -0.14
N ILE A 30 3.81 3.93 1.03
CA ILE A 30 3.40 2.56 1.32
C ILE A 30 1.92 2.57 1.74
N LEU A 31 1.09 1.88 0.97
CA LEU A 31 -0.33 1.68 1.24
C LEU A 31 -0.52 0.83 2.50
N ARG A 32 -1.75 0.85 3.04
CA ARG A 32 -2.12 0.02 4.20
C ARG A 32 -1.94 -1.48 3.94
N THR A 33 -2.00 -1.91 2.68
CA THR A 33 -1.76 -3.29 2.23
C THR A 33 -0.28 -3.68 2.31
N GLY A 34 0.63 -2.73 2.51
CA GLY A 34 2.09 -2.94 2.45
C GLY A 34 2.68 -2.72 1.06
N GLU A 35 1.86 -2.49 0.04
CA GLU A 35 2.31 -2.19 -1.32
C GLU A 35 2.75 -0.73 -1.46
N VAL A 36 3.75 -0.47 -2.29
CA VAL A 36 4.14 0.91 -2.63
C VAL A 36 3.18 1.45 -3.67
N CYS A 37 2.64 2.65 -3.45
CA CYS A 37 1.70 3.31 -4.34
C CYS A 37 2.21 3.41 -5.78
N ASN A 38 3.49 3.79 -5.94
CA ASN A 38 4.22 3.77 -7.20
C ASN A 38 3.51 4.47 -8.39
N ARG A 39 2.61 5.43 -8.10
CA ARG A 39 1.96 6.26 -9.13
C ARG A 39 2.92 7.34 -9.60
N ARG A 40 2.96 7.61 -10.91
CA ARG A 40 3.74 8.73 -11.46
C ARG A 40 3.21 10.05 -10.90
N CYS A 41 4.12 10.89 -10.41
CA CYS A 41 3.84 12.22 -9.89
C CYS A 41 4.99 13.17 -10.20
N TYR A 42 4.70 14.48 -10.17
CA TYR A 42 5.70 15.52 -10.40
C TYR A 42 6.44 15.96 -9.12
N ASP A 43 6.08 15.38 -7.97
CA ASP A 43 6.62 15.76 -6.66
C ASP A 43 7.39 14.58 -6.04
N PRO A 44 8.64 14.77 -5.60
CA PRO A 44 9.44 13.72 -4.98
C PRO A 44 8.90 13.24 -3.63
N LYS A 45 8.09 14.05 -2.93
CA LYS A 45 7.48 13.67 -1.64
C LYS A 45 6.30 12.70 -1.81
N GLY A 46 5.79 12.56 -3.03
CA GLY A 46 4.70 11.65 -3.37
C GLY A 46 3.55 12.34 -4.10
N CYS A 47 2.60 11.53 -4.57
CA CYS A 47 1.46 12.04 -5.31
C CYS A 47 0.58 12.96 -4.46
N LYS A 48 -0.29 13.76 -5.10
CA LYS A 48 -1.17 14.74 -4.44
C LYS A 48 -1.93 14.16 -3.23
N VAL A 49 -2.34 12.89 -3.34
CA VAL A 49 -3.09 12.17 -2.30
C VAL A 49 -2.21 11.80 -1.08
N HIS A 50 -0.92 11.59 -1.28
CA HIS A 50 0.00 11.05 -0.28
C HIS A 50 1.04 12.04 0.23
N ARG A 51 1.27 13.16 -0.49
CA ARG A 51 2.24 14.20 -0.13
C ARG A 51 2.04 14.73 1.30
N ASN A 52 0.80 14.84 1.75
CA ASN A 52 0.43 15.34 3.08
C ASN A 52 -0.10 14.23 4.01
N SER A 53 0.24 12.96 3.73
CA SER A 53 -0.16 11.85 4.58
C SER A 53 0.41 11.99 6.00
N ARG A 54 -0.44 11.72 7.00
CA ARG A 54 -0.05 11.73 8.41
C ARG A 54 1.08 10.73 8.65
N GLN A 55 2.17 11.21 9.24
CA GLN A 55 3.25 10.40 9.77
C GLN A 55 3.19 10.48 11.29
N VAL A 56 3.32 9.36 11.97
CA VAL A 56 3.38 9.26 13.42
C VAL A 56 4.72 8.69 13.83
N PRO A 57 5.26 9.06 15.00
CA PRO A 57 6.46 8.39 15.52
C PRO A 57 6.17 6.92 15.79
N CYS A 58 7.18 6.07 15.63
CA CYS A 58 7.09 4.66 16.00
C CYS A 58 6.76 4.52 17.50
N LYS A 59 5.84 3.62 17.85
CA LYS A 59 5.51 3.31 19.25
C LYS A 59 6.60 2.54 20.01
N GLU A 60 7.66 2.10 19.34
CA GLU A 60 8.71 1.32 19.97
C GLU A 60 9.60 2.27 20.78
N SER A 61 9.83 1.96 22.05
CA SER A 61 10.66 2.78 22.92
C SER A 61 12.08 2.85 22.36
N GLY A 62 12.59 4.08 22.13
CA GLY A 62 13.91 4.30 21.55
C GLY A 62 13.96 4.25 20.02
N CYS A 63 12.81 4.25 19.34
CA CYS A 63 12.73 4.35 17.89
C CYS A 63 12.14 5.70 17.46
N ASP A 64 12.96 6.55 16.85
CA ASP A 64 12.53 7.87 16.36
C ASP A 64 12.06 7.86 14.89
N GLU A 65 11.90 6.67 14.30
CA GLU A 65 11.44 6.55 12.91
C GLU A 65 9.97 6.98 12.79
N MET A 66 9.74 7.93 11.88
CA MET A 66 8.39 8.33 11.50
C MET A 66 7.77 7.26 10.60
N THR A 67 6.64 6.70 11.02
CA THR A 67 5.92 5.64 10.34
C THR A 67 4.56 6.10 9.83
N ARG A 68 4.09 5.40 8.80
CA ARG A 68 2.73 5.50 8.25
C ARG A 68 1.98 4.18 8.38
N SER A 69 2.54 3.19 9.07
CA SER A 69 1.94 1.87 9.19
C SER A 69 0.67 1.94 10.03
N ARG A 70 -0.29 1.05 9.74
CA ARG A 70 -1.52 0.90 10.52
C ARG A 70 -1.27 0.61 12.00
N TYR A 71 -0.12 0.01 12.31
CA TYR A 71 0.24 -0.42 13.65
C TYR A 71 0.91 0.68 14.46
N ASP A 72 1.18 1.84 13.85
CA ASP A 72 2.01 2.92 14.41
C ASP A 72 3.43 2.43 14.79
N TYR A 73 3.91 1.38 14.12
CA TYR A 73 5.29 0.91 14.21
C TYR A 73 6.00 1.14 12.88
N CYS A 74 7.30 1.43 12.89
CA CYS A 74 8.10 1.46 11.67
C CYS A 74 8.17 0.07 11.01
N ASP A 75 8.68 -0.01 9.79
CA ASP A 75 8.61 -1.25 9.01
C ASP A 75 9.32 -2.43 9.71
N THR A 76 10.44 -2.17 10.36
CA THR A 76 11.21 -3.16 11.14
C THR A 76 10.40 -3.71 12.32
N HIS A 77 9.78 -2.83 13.12
CA HIS A 77 8.98 -3.21 14.29
C HIS A 77 7.58 -3.75 13.94
N ALA A 78 7.02 -3.35 12.80
CA ALA A 78 5.72 -3.82 12.33
C ALA A 78 5.73 -5.30 11.87
N LYS A 79 6.91 -5.90 11.60
CA LYS A 79 7.04 -7.28 11.11
C LYS A 79 6.35 -8.29 12.01
N LYS A 80 6.51 -8.17 13.33
CA LYS A 80 5.89 -9.08 14.31
C LYS A 80 4.36 -9.01 14.25
N HIS A 81 3.81 -7.80 14.11
CA HIS A 81 2.37 -7.59 13.99
C HIS A 81 1.81 -8.16 12.69
N ARG A 82 2.47 -7.87 11.55
CA ARG A 82 2.11 -8.43 10.24
C ARG A 82 2.13 -9.96 10.23
N SER A 83 3.15 -10.57 10.82
CA SER A 83 3.27 -12.03 10.92
C SER A 83 2.10 -12.67 11.69
N ARG A 84 1.72 -12.06 12.82
CA ARG A 84 0.56 -12.52 13.61
C ARG A 84 -0.74 -12.39 12.83
N GLU A 85 -1.01 -11.23 12.21
CA GLU A 85 -2.21 -11.03 11.40
C GLU A 85 -2.29 -12.04 10.25
N HIS A 86 -1.18 -12.25 9.54
CA HIS A 86 -1.10 -13.24 8.46
C HIS A 86 -1.36 -14.67 8.96
N TYR A 87 -0.82 -15.06 10.13
CA TYR A 87 -1.11 -16.36 10.74
C TYR A 87 -2.60 -16.54 11.03
N HIS A 88 -3.24 -15.51 11.62
CA HIS A 88 -4.68 -15.55 11.92
C HIS A 88 -5.53 -15.65 10.65
N GLN A 89 -5.21 -14.85 9.62
CA GLN A 89 -5.90 -14.92 8.33
C GLN A 89 -5.76 -16.30 7.69
N LYS A 90 -4.56 -16.88 7.69
CA LYS A 90 -4.32 -18.22 7.17
C LYS A 90 -5.09 -19.28 7.94
N LYS A 91 -5.19 -19.15 9.27
CA LYS A 91 -5.98 -20.06 10.12
C LYS A 91 -7.47 -19.97 9.80
N GLN A 92 -8.00 -18.76 9.65
CA GLN A 92 -9.40 -18.53 9.27
C GLN A 92 -9.71 -19.07 7.87
N ALA A 93 -8.83 -18.83 6.89
CA ALA A 93 -8.99 -19.36 5.54
C ALA A 93 -9.04 -20.89 5.52
N LYS A 94 -8.23 -21.57 6.35
CA LYS A 94 -8.27 -23.02 6.50
C LYS A 94 -9.60 -23.51 7.09
N ILE A 95 -10.08 -22.87 8.15
CA ILE A 95 -11.38 -23.21 8.77
C ILE A 95 -12.51 -23.00 7.75
N ALA A 96 -12.56 -21.84 7.10
CA ALA A 96 -13.55 -21.54 6.08
C ALA A 96 -13.52 -22.54 4.91
N SER A 97 -12.33 -22.98 4.48
CA SER A 97 -12.22 -24.01 3.43
C SER A 97 -12.66 -25.41 3.89
N ALA A 98 -12.54 -25.71 5.19
CA ALA A 98 -12.91 -27.00 5.78
C ALA A 98 -14.39 -27.09 6.16
N GLU A 99 -15.11 -25.97 6.25
CA GLU A 99 -16.56 -25.92 6.52
C GLU A 99 -17.41 -26.16 5.25
N ILE A 100 -16.82 -26.06 4.05
CA ILE A 100 -17.51 -26.25 2.76
C ILE A 100 -18.06 -27.68 2.51
N PRO A 101 -17.57 -28.81 3.09
CA PRO A 101 -18.15 -30.12 2.79
C PRO A 101 -19.40 -30.47 3.61
N ILE A 102 -19.74 -29.74 4.69
CA ILE A 102 -20.86 -30.13 5.57
C ILE A 102 -22.22 -29.78 4.95
N GLY A 103 -22.34 -28.62 4.29
CA GLY A 103 -23.59 -28.19 3.64
C GLY A 103 -24.03 -29.04 2.44
N ASN A 104 -23.11 -29.80 1.84
CA ASN A 104 -23.40 -30.67 0.69
C ASN A 104 -23.74 -32.11 1.07
N LEU A 105 -23.46 -32.53 2.31
CA LEU A 105 -23.65 -33.92 2.76
C LEU A 105 -25.07 -34.16 3.30
N GLU A 106 -25.72 -33.14 3.86
CA GLU A 106 -27.12 -33.23 4.30
C GLU A 106 -28.10 -33.20 3.12
N HIS A 107 -27.76 -32.48 2.04
CA HIS A 107 -28.61 -32.40 0.85
C HIS A 107 -28.64 -33.73 0.09
N THR A 108 -27.50 -34.42 -0.01
CA THR A 108 -27.43 -35.72 -0.67
C THR A 108 -28.14 -36.80 0.15
N SER A 109 -27.99 -36.81 1.48
CA SER A 109 -28.72 -37.71 2.40
C SER A 109 -30.25 -37.62 2.22
N HIS A 110 -30.79 -36.41 2.15
CA HIS A 110 -32.24 -36.21 1.96
C HIS A 110 -32.70 -36.70 0.58
N ILE A 111 -31.91 -36.47 -0.48
CA ILE A 111 -32.22 -36.94 -1.84
C ILE A 111 -32.23 -38.48 -1.90
N TYR A 112 -31.20 -39.14 -1.35
CA TYR A 112 -31.12 -40.60 -1.34
C TYR A 112 -32.28 -41.25 -0.56
N HIS A 113 -32.65 -40.69 0.60
CA HIS A 113 -33.77 -41.18 1.39
C HIS A 113 -35.12 -41.02 0.65
N THR A 114 -35.34 -39.89 -0.03
CA THR A 114 -36.56 -39.70 -0.85
C THR A 114 -36.62 -40.63 -2.05
N PHE A 115 -35.50 -40.99 -2.68
CA PHE A 115 -35.46 -41.90 -3.82
C PHE A 115 -35.83 -43.34 -3.44
N ILE A 116 -35.40 -43.79 -2.25
CA ILE A 116 -35.70 -45.14 -1.73
C ILE A 116 -37.19 -45.31 -1.39
N ILE A 117 -37.85 -44.24 -0.92
CA ILE A 117 -39.28 -44.30 -0.54
C ILE A 117 -40.20 -44.29 -1.76
N LEU A 118 -39.84 -43.56 -2.82
CA LEU A 118 -40.71 -43.36 -3.98
C LEU A 118 -40.59 -44.46 -5.05
N TYR A 119 -39.52 -45.26 -5.01
CA TYR A 119 -39.30 -46.37 -5.94
C TYR A 119 -38.95 -47.68 -5.19
N PRO A 120 -39.90 -48.28 -4.46
CA PRO A 120 -39.70 -49.62 -3.92
C PRO A 120 -39.63 -50.63 -5.09
N ILE A 121 -38.60 -51.48 -5.06
CA ILE A 121 -38.40 -52.61 -5.99
C ILE A 121 -39.45 -53.69 -5.73
#